data_AF-Q54KB3-F1
#
_entry.id   AF-Q54KB3-F1
#
_cell.length_a   1.000
_cell.length_b   1.000
_cell.length_c   1.000
_cell.angle_alpha   90.00
_cell.angle_beta   90.00
_cell.angle_gamma   90.00
#
_symmetry.space_group_name_H-M   'P 1'
#
loop_
_entity.id
_entity.type
_entity.pdbx_description
1 polymer ?
#
loop_
_entity_poly.entity_id
_entity_poly.type
_entity_poly.pdbx_seq_one_letter_code
_entity_poly.pdbx_strand_id
1 'polypeptide(L)'
;MKINSILFIILLILFYNVVNSSCPNCLKENDICDSGGTCSDDTKCLSNNSSSPRCTKYLKSGDKCDPGVYLCILGTSCILDKSNVYRCLDYGFRSLGEQCQLQSDCVDQLDCINNVCSHDPTKYTHCHDIDESCNYDEYCYCTASSNCVCQKINTQGSPCNYSRDCLGGLTCNSGVCGNPQLIELGGSCLGTYNCDNNNDYCYYNGFCDYNKGLYCSDNICQEFVQPSPKSCSPNATVSECSAYQTCSCSDHECYQSGIYPPESLKMIASSQLEKCAYDNKCSLNVNLYSSESCLSKHCRKEICQRYVGDYKVKEEDDCGKEELRADLLFCSSNSSSKISQSLTYLLIVLFIVFQIIF
;
A
#
# COMPACT_ATOMS: atom_id res chain seq x y z
N MET A 1 28.80 33.35 41.25
CA MET A 1 27.38 33.00 40.96
C MET A 1 26.91 33.25 39.52
N LYS A 2 27.45 34.20 38.72
CA LYS A 2 26.94 34.45 37.35
C LYS A 2 27.32 33.41 36.27
N ILE A 3 28.42 32.67 36.45
CA ILE A 3 28.87 31.65 35.47
C ILE A 3 27.95 30.42 35.44
N ASN A 4 27.33 30.05 36.58
CA ASN A 4 26.44 28.89 36.66
C ASN A 4 25.13 29.06 35.85
N SER A 5 24.60 30.29 35.71
CA SER A 5 23.38 30.51 34.93
C SER A 5 23.59 30.38 33.42
N ILE A 6 24.76 30.76 32.89
CA ILE A 6 25.05 30.63 31.45
C ILE A 6 25.20 29.16 31.08
N LEU A 7 25.90 28.38 31.91
CA LEU A 7 26.02 26.93 31.73
C LEU A 7 24.65 26.24 31.80
N PHE A 8 23.76 26.69 32.70
CA PHE A 8 22.40 26.17 32.82
C PHE A 8 21.55 26.44 31.57
N ILE A 9 21.64 27.64 30.98
CA ILE A 9 20.93 27.99 29.75
C ILE A 9 21.47 27.18 28.55
N ILE A 10 22.80 27.01 28.45
CA ILE A 10 23.40 26.18 27.39
C ILE A 10 22.96 24.72 27.54
N LEU A 11 22.93 24.19 28.76
CA LEU A 11 22.44 22.84 29.03
C LEU A 11 20.96 22.73 28.61
N LEU A 12 20.11 23.68 28.99
CA LEU A 12 18.69 23.70 28.62
C LEU A 12 18.48 23.76 27.11
N ILE A 13 19.27 24.56 26.37
CA ILE A 13 19.20 24.64 24.90
C ILE A 13 19.65 23.32 24.26
N LEU A 14 20.72 22.71 24.77
CA LEU A 14 21.17 21.38 24.31
C LEU A 14 20.12 20.31 24.61
N PHE A 15 19.47 20.36 25.78
CA PHE A 15 18.38 19.44 26.14
C PHE A 15 17.14 19.64 25.27
N TYR A 16 16.74 20.89 24.97
CA TYR A 16 15.58 21.16 24.14
C TYR A 16 15.76 20.63 22.71
N ASN A 17 16.99 20.65 22.20
CA ASN A 17 17.30 20.09 20.88
C ASN A 17 17.32 18.55 20.84
N VAL A 18 17.61 17.87 21.96
CA VAL A 18 17.64 16.40 22.04
C VAL A 18 16.23 15.79 22.18
N VAL A 19 15.28 16.52 22.78
CA VAL A 19 13.92 15.99 23.03
C VAL A 19 13.01 16.07 21.80
N ASN A 20 13.34 16.93 20.82
CA ASN A 20 12.53 17.12 19.62
C ASN A 20 12.77 16.07 18.52
N SER A 21 12.91 14.81 18.92
CA SER A 21 13.04 13.64 18.04
C SER A 21 11.86 13.57 17.06
N SER A 22 12.09 13.68 15.75
CA SER A 22 11.05 13.47 14.71
C SER A 22 10.66 12.00 14.57
N CYS A 23 11.27 11.10 15.35
CA CYS A 23 10.82 9.72 15.43
C CYS A 23 9.42 9.67 16.03
N PRO A 24 8.43 9.13 15.29
CA PRO A 24 7.09 9.01 15.81
C PRO A 24 7.12 8.17 17.11
N ASN A 25 6.45 8.68 18.14
CA ASN A 25 6.38 7.97 19.40
C ASN A 25 5.48 6.74 19.19
N CYS A 26 6.06 5.54 19.29
CA CYS A 26 5.37 4.29 19.01
C CYS A 26 4.45 3.89 20.16
N LEU A 27 3.16 4.05 19.93
CA LEU A 27 2.11 3.80 20.89
C LEU A 27 1.70 2.33 20.83
N LYS A 28 1.63 1.68 21.98
CA LYS A 28 1.20 0.28 22.12
C LYS A 28 -0.32 0.20 22.22
N GLU A 29 -0.83 -1.02 22.16
CA GLU A 29 -2.23 -1.30 22.46
C GLU A 29 -2.67 -0.62 23.77
N ASN A 30 -3.81 0.08 23.70
CA ASN A 30 -4.43 0.91 24.73
C ASN A 30 -3.76 2.26 25.03
N ASP A 31 -2.63 2.61 24.42
CA ASP A 31 -2.06 3.96 24.56
C ASP A 31 -2.97 5.01 23.91
N ILE A 32 -2.99 6.21 24.47
CA ILE A 32 -3.74 7.35 23.93
C ILE A 32 -3.02 7.87 22.69
N CYS A 33 -3.74 8.02 21.58
CA CYS A 33 -3.18 8.37 20.27
C CYS A 33 -3.61 9.74 19.73
N ASP A 34 -4.17 10.61 20.58
CA ASP A 34 -4.37 12.04 20.24
C ASP A 34 -3.10 12.90 20.46
N SER A 35 -2.07 12.35 21.10
CA SER A 35 -0.92 13.10 21.61
C SER A 35 0.31 13.12 20.68
N GLY A 36 0.12 12.99 19.37
CA GLY A 36 1.22 13.09 18.38
C GLY A 36 2.14 11.86 18.27
N GLY A 37 1.69 10.69 18.73
CA GLY A 37 2.34 9.40 18.49
C GLY A 37 1.64 8.61 17.39
N THR A 38 2.28 7.54 16.90
CA THR A 38 1.67 6.60 15.97
C THR A 38 1.53 5.24 16.64
N CYS A 39 0.35 4.63 16.49
CA CYS A 39 0.10 3.26 16.89
C CYS A 39 1.06 2.27 16.19
N SER A 40 1.41 1.19 16.88
CA SER A 40 2.21 0.08 16.34
C SER A 40 1.54 -0.59 15.14
N ASP A 41 2.34 -1.30 14.35
CA ASP A 41 1.97 -2.09 13.17
C ASP A 41 0.65 -2.89 13.28
N ASP A 42 0.41 -3.50 14.44
CA ASP A 42 -0.73 -4.37 14.72
C ASP A 42 -1.95 -3.62 15.31
N THR A 43 -1.87 -2.30 15.42
CA THR A 43 -2.90 -1.46 16.03
C THR A 43 -3.29 -0.25 15.17
N LYS A 44 -4.45 0.33 15.47
CA LYS A 44 -5.00 1.54 14.83
C LYS A 44 -5.53 2.49 15.87
N CYS A 45 -5.33 3.79 15.65
CA CYS A 45 -5.90 4.82 16.49
C CYS A 45 -7.42 4.88 16.28
N LEU A 46 -8.19 4.49 17.29
CA LEU A 46 -9.65 4.49 17.26
C LEU A 46 -10.19 5.60 18.17
N SER A 47 -11.01 6.49 17.60
CA SER A 47 -11.75 7.50 18.36
C SER A 47 -13.14 6.98 18.69
N ASN A 48 -13.45 6.91 19.99
CA ASN A 48 -14.81 6.65 20.47
C ASN A 48 -15.41 7.98 20.96
N ASN A 49 -16.68 8.24 20.62
CA ASN A 49 -17.42 9.51 20.85
C ASN A 49 -17.43 10.06 22.30
N SER A 50 -16.79 9.40 23.27
CA SER A 50 -16.85 9.75 24.69
C SER A 50 -15.49 9.67 25.40
N SER A 51 -14.40 9.30 24.72
CA SER A 51 -13.08 9.09 25.32
C SER A 51 -11.95 9.46 24.38
N SER A 52 -10.80 9.86 24.93
CA SER A 52 -9.58 10.05 24.14
C SER A 52 -9.32 8.83 23.24
N PRO A 53 -8.94 9.03 21.97
CA PRO A 53 -8.71 7.95 21.04
C PRO A 53 -7.54 7.08 21.51
N ARG A 54 -7.63 5.78 21.27
CA ARG A 54 -6.62 4.80 21.72
C ARG A 54 -6.20 3.86 20.60
N CYS A 55 -4.96 3.40 20.67
CA CYS A 55 -4.45 2.34 19.81
C CYS A 55 -5.17 1.02 20.13
N THR A 56 -5.88 0.48 19.15
CA THR A 56 -6.68 -0.74 19.26
C THR A 56 -6.16 -1.76 18.26
N LYS A 57 -6.01 -3.02 18.66
CA LYS A 57 -5.56 -4.08 17.76
C LYS A 57 -6.52 -4.30 16.59
N TYR A 58 -5.96 -4.69 15.46
CA TYR A 58 -6.76 -5.22 14.37
C TYR A 58 -7.43 -6.53 14.76
N LEU A 59 -8.64 -6.75 14.24
CA LEU A 59 -9.46 -7.93 14.41
C LEU A 59 -9.13 -8.94 13.32
N LYS A 60 -8.97 -10.20 13.69
CA LYS A 60 -8.66 -11.30 12.78
C LYS A 60 -9.90 -11.76 12.02
N SER A 61 -9.70 -12.56 10.97
CA SER A 61 -10.80 -13.21 10.27
C SER A 61 -11.63 -14.07 11.24
N GLY A 62 -12.95 -13.89 11.20
CA GLY A 62 -13.94 -14.54 12.08
C GLY A 62 -14.25 -13.79 13.38
N ASP A 63 -13.43 -12.81 13.78
CA ASP A 63 -13.69 -12.01 14.99
C ASP A 63 -14.95 -11.16 14.83
N LYS A 64 -15.67 -10.95 15.94
CA LYS A 64 -16.82 -10.04 15.97
C LYS A 64 -16.34 -8.60 15.80
N CYS A 65 -17.09 -7.81 15.05
CA CYS A 65 -16.77 -6.42 14.77
C CYS A 65 -18.03 -5.55 14.79
N ASP A 66 -17.83 -4.24 14.92
CA ASP A 66 -18.90 -3.26 14.84
C ASP A 66 -18.96 -2.65 13.44
N PRO A 67 -20.14 -2.54 12.81
CA PRO A 67 -20.28 -1.95 11.48
C PRO A 67 -19.80 -0.50 11.48
N GLY A 68 -19.04 -0.12 10.45
CA GLY A 68 -18.42 1.22 10.33
C GLY A 68 -17.10 1.37 11.09
N VAL A 69 -16.68 0.38 11.88
CA VAL A 69 -15.38 0.36 12.56
C VAL A 69 -14.36 -0.41 11.74
N TYR A 70 -13.44 0.32 11.09
CA TYR A 70 -12.39 -0.23 10.23
C TYR A 70 -11.22 -0.84 11.02
N LEU A 71 -11.50 -1.90 11.78
CA LEU A 71 -10.53 -2.68 12.57
C LEU A 71 -10.24 -4.07 12.02
N CYS A 72 -10.97 -4.54 11.01
CA CYS A 72 -10.65 -5.82 10.38
C CYS A 72 -9.27 -5.77 9.69
N ILE A 73 -8.53 -6.89 9.72
CA ILE A 73 -7.27 -7.04 8.98
C ILE A 73 -7.48 -6.87 7.47
N LEU A 74 -6.39 -6.60 6.76
CA LEU A 74 -6.41 -6.41 5.31
C LEU A 74 -7.06 -7.61 4.59
N GLY A 75 -7.82 -7.35 3.54
CA GLY A 75 -8.56 -8.39 2.83
C GLY A 75 -9.84 -8.84 3.52
N THR A 76 -10.18 -8.31 4.69
CA THR A 76 -11.45 -8.61 5.37
C THR A 76 -12.25 -7.33 5.64
N SER A 77 -13.57 -7.47 5.75
CA SER A 77 -14.48 -6.38 6.07
C SER A 77 -15.49 -6.82 7.13
N CYS A 78 -16.02 -5.85 7.87
CA CYS A 78 -17.00 -6.11 8.92
C CYS A 78 -18.40 -6.29 8.33
N ILE A 79 -18.82 -7.55 8.16
CA ILE A 79 -20.04 -7.91 7.43
C ILE A 79 -20.83 -8.98 8.18
N LEU A 80 -22.11 -9.14 7.83
CA LEU A 80 -22.99 -10.13 8.46
C LEU A 80 -22.63 -11.55 8.00
N ASP A 81 -22.39 -12.44 8.96
CA ASP A 81 -22.30 -13.87 8.72
C ASP A 81 -23.69 -14.50 8.49
N LYS A 82 -23.73 -15.80 8.19
CA LYS A 82 -24.98 -16.56 8.01
C LYS A 82 -25.89 -16.60 9.24
N SER A 83 -25.36 -16.25 10.42
CA SER A 83 -26.10 -16.17 11.69
C SER A 83 -26.54 -14.74 12.02
N ASN A 84 -26.41 -13.80 11.08
CA ASN A 84 -26.67 -12.37 11.27
C ASN A 84 -25.81 -11.72 12.38
N VAL A 85 -24.55 -12.15 12.49
CA VAL A 85 -23.57 -11.54 13.40
C VAL A 85 -22.49 -10.84 12.57
N TYR A 86 -22.19 -9.58 12.90
CA TYR A 86 -21.09 -8.85 12.26
C TYR A 86 -19.74 -9.45 12.65
N ARG A 87 -18.99 -9.87 11.62
CA ARG A 87 -17.64 -10.43 11.76
C ARG A 87 -16.72 -9.92 10.66
N CYS A 88 -15.43 -9.89 10.97
CA CYS A 88 -14.40 -9.66 9.96
C CYS A 88 -14.32 -10.89 9.05
N LEU A 89 -14.80 -10.78 7.82
CA LEU A 89 -14.80 -11.87 6.85
C LEU A 89 -14.22 -11.39 5.53
N ASP A 90 -13.72 -12.33 4.73
CA ASP A 90 -13.35 -12.04 3.34
C ASP A 90 -14.58 -11.48 2.60
N TYR A 91 -14.36 -10.49 1.74
CA TYR A 91 -15.41 -9.83 0.97
C TYR A 91 -14.94 -9.57 -0.45
N GLY A 92 -15.84 -9.39 -1.40
CA GLY A 92 -15.53 -8.94 -2.76
C GLY A 92 -14.54 -9.84 -3.50
N PHE A 93 -14.55 -11.14 -3.25
CA PHE A 93 -13.54 -12.08 -3.78
C PHE A 93 -14.05 -12.96 -4.93
N ARG A 94 -15.34 -12.86 -5.26
CA ARG A 94 -16.00 -13.57 -6.36
C ARG A 94 -16.40 -12.60 -7.47
N SER A 95 -16.03 -12.91 -8.70
CA SER A 95 -16.39 -12.13 -9.89
C SER A 95 -17.67 -12.64 -10.56
N LEU A 96 -18.12 -11.94 -11.60
CA LEU A 96 -19.27 -12.32 -12.42
C LEU A 96 -19.20 -13.79 -12.86
N GLY A 97 -20.29 -14.54 -12.64
CA GLY A 97 -20.42 -15.94 -13.00
C GLY A 97 -19.83 -16.93 -11.98
N GLU A 98 -19.12 -16.47 -10.95
CA GLU A 98 -18.60 -17.36 -9.90
C GLU A 98 -19.63 -17.70 -8.83
N GLN A 99 -19.46 -18.85 -8.18
CA GLN A 99 -20.35 -19.27 -7.09
C GLN A 99 -20.12 -18.44 -5.83
N CYS A 100 -21.22 -18.04 -5.19
CA CYS A 100 -21.25 -17.27 -3.95
C CYS A 100 -22.21 -17.90 -2.93
N GLN A 101 -21.96 -17.65 -1.65
CA GLN A 101 -22.81 -18.06 -0.55
C GLN A 101 -23.45 -16.86 0.16
N LEU A 102 -22.73 -15.74 0.18
CA LEU A 102 -23.16 -14.48 0.74
C LEU A 102 -23.12 -13.40 -0.33
N GLN A 103 -23.98 -12.40 -0.18
CA GLN A 103 -23.96 -11.19 -1.01
C GLN A 103 -22.57 -10.55 -1.04
N SER A 104 -21.90 -10.51 0.11
CA SER A 104 -20.58 -9.92 0.27
C SER A 104 -19.45 -10.71 -0.36
N ASP A 105 -19.68 -11.95 -0.80
CA ASP A 105 -18.64 -12.71 -1.51
C ASP A 105 -18.37 -12.08 -2.87
N CYS A 106 -19.40 -11.51 -3.50
CA CYS A 106 -19.32 -10.89 -4.81
C CYS A 106 -18.65 -9.52 -4.75
N VAL A 107 -17.90 -9.17 -5.79
CA VAL A 107 -17.36 -7.81 -5.98
C VAL A 107 -18.49 -6.78 -6.03
N ASP A 108 -18.13 -5.51 -5.83
CA ASP A 108 -19.09 -4.42 -5.87
C ASP A 108 -19.91 -4.45 -7.18
N GLN A 109 -21.18 -4.03 -7.08
CA GLN A 109 -22.17 -4.06 -8.17
C GLN A 109 -22.66 -5.45 -8.62
N LEU A 110 -22.16 -6.54 -8.05
CA LEU A 110 -22.71 -7.88 -8.26
C LEU A 110 -23.52 -8.34 -7.05
N ASP A 111 -24.62 -9.02 -7.33
CA ASP A 111 -25.47 -9.65 -6.34
C ASP A 111 -25.33 -11.18 -6.38
N CYS A 112 -25.39 -11.79 -5.20
CA CYS A 112 -25.38 -13.24 -5.08
C CYS A 112 -26.78 -13.82 -5.36
N ILE A 113 -27.09 -14.04 -6.64
CA ILE A 113 -28.40 -14.49 -7.11
C ILE A 113 -28.31 -15.96 -7.49
N ASN A 114 -29.16 -16.80 -6.90
CA ASN A 114 -29.13 -18.26 -7.11
C ASN A 114 -27.74 -18.89 -6.87
N ASN A 115 -27.01 -18.38 -5.85
CA ASN A 115 -25.64 -18.78 -5.51
C ASN A 115 -24.58 -18.49 -6.59
N VAL A 116 -24.84 -17.54 -7.48
CA VAL A 116 -23.88 -17.07 -8.49
C VAL A 116 -23.82 -15.54 -8.44
N CYS A 117 -22.61 -14.98 -8.50
CA CYS A 117 -22.44 -13.55 -8.61
C CYS A 117 -22.92 -13.09 -9.99
N SER A 118 -23.93 -12.23 -10.01
CA SER A 118 -24.55 -11.75 -11.23
C SER A 118 -25.08 -10.34 -11.05
N HIS A 119 -25.26 -9.63 -12.16
CA HIS A 119 -25.91 -8.34 -12.15
C HIS A 119 -27.37 -8.47 -11.71
N ASP A 120 -27.79 -7.62 -10.77
CA ASP A 120 -29.20 -7.38 -10.55
C ASP A 120 -29.73 -6.55 -11.72
N PRO A 121 -30.57 -7.13 -12.61
CA PRO A 121 -31.06 -6.45 -13.80
C PRO A 121 -31.93 -5.22 -13.46
N THR A 122 -32.33 -5.05 -12.19
CA THR A 122 -33.08 -3.88 -11.73
C THR A 122 -32.17 -2.72 -11.30
N LYS A 123 -30.89 -2.98 -10.99
CA LYS A 123 -29.92 -1.97 -10.54
C LYS A 123 -28.89 -1.62 -11.61
N TYR A 124 -28.43 -2.61 -12.37
CA TYR A 124 -27.30 -2.47 -13.29
C TYR A 124 -27.67 -3.04 -14.67
N THR A 125 -27.77 -2.17 -15.67
CA THR A 125 -28.03 -2.58 -17.06
C THR A 125 -26.79 -2.52 -17.96
N HIS A 126 -25.74 -1.84 -17.52
CA HIS A 126 -24.50 -1.61 -18.26
C HIS A 126 -23.31 -1.69 -17.31
N CYS A 127 -22.13 -2.05 -17.81
CA CYS A 127 -20.91 -1.85 -17.04
C CYS A 127 -20.73 -0.33 -16.84
N HIS A 128 -20.41 0.14 -15.64
CA HIS A 128 -20.35 1.59 -15.37
C HIS A 128 -18.94 1.97 -14.94
N ASP A 129 -18.13 2.47 -15.87
CA ASP A 129 -16.77 3.00 -15.70
C ASP A 129 -15.74 2.10 -14.98
N ILE A 130 -16.15 0.91 -14.56
CA ILE A 130 -15.38 -0.01 -13.75
C ILE A 130 -15.49 -1.40 -14.38
N ASP A 131 -14.34 -1.99 -14.71
CA ASP A 131 -14.23 -3.29 -15.38
C ASP A 131 -14.79 -4.45 -14.55
N GLU A 132 -15.10 -4.23 -13.26
CA GLU A 132 -15.72 -5.17 -12.31
C GLU A 132 -17.03 -5.80 -12.82
N SER A 133 -17.74 -5.09 -13.68
CA SER A 133 -19.01 -5.55 -14.26
C SER A 133 -18.84 -6.51 -15.44
N CYS A 134 -17.61 -6.71 -15.93
CA CYS A 134 -17.31 -7.50 -17.11
C CYS A 134 -16.67 -8.85 -16.75
N ASN A 135 -16.66 -9.79 -17.69
CA ASN A 135 -15.92 -11.04 -17.50
C ASN A 135 -14.41 -10.77 -17.43
N TYR A 136 -13.65 -11.72 -16.90
CA TYR A 136 -12.19 -11.62 -16.74
C TYR A 136 -11.40 -11.30 -18.03
N ASP A 137 -11.95 -11.62 -19.20
CA ASP A 137 -11.36 -11.38 -20.52
C ASP A 137 -12.01 -10.20 -21.25
N GLU A 138 -12.74 -9.35 -20.51
CA GLU A 138 -13.46 -8.21 -21.02
C GLU A 138 -13.14 -6.93 -20.22
N TYR A 139 -13.28 -5.78 -20.86
CA TYR A 139 -13.15 -4.46 -20.25
C TYR A 139 -14.39 -3.61 -20.55
N CYS A 140 -14.68 -2.61 -19.73
CA CYS A 140 -15.83 -1.75 -19.90
C CYS A 140 -15.52 -0.61 -20.89
N TYR A 141 -16.08 -0.71 -22.10
CA TYR A 141 -15.95 0.33 -23.11
C TYR A 141 -17.16 1.27 -23.09
N CYS A 142 -16.95 2.51 -22.67
CA CYS A 142 -17.95 3.57 -22.69
C CYS A 142 -17.80 4.47 -23.93
N THR A 143 -18.90 4.63 -24.67
CA THR A 143 -19.02 5.66 -25.70
C THR A 143 -19.35 7.02 -25.07
N ALA A 144 -19.11 8.11 -25.80
CA ALA A 144 -19.40 9.48 -25.33
C ALA A 144 -20.86 9.72 -24.90
N SER A 145 -21.78 8.84 -25.26
CA SER A 145 -23.20 8.89 -24.86
C SER A 145 -23.54 8.01 -23.65
N SER A 146 -22.56 7.66 -22.79
CA SER A 146 -22.76 6.89 -21.56
C SER A 146 -23.30 5.46 -21.76
N ASN A 147 -23.32 4.97 -23.00
CA ASN A 147 -23.59 3.56 -23.29
C ASN A 147 -22.28 2.80 -23.19
N CYS A 148 -22.18 2.02 -22.13
CA CYS A 148 -21.03 1.21 -21.81
C CYS A 148 -21.33 -0.27 -22.06
N VAL A 149 -20.39 -0.96 -22.69
CA VAL A 149 -20.49 -2.39 -23.03
C VAL A 149 -19.20 -3.10 -22.71
N CYS A 150 -19.30 -4.32 -22.19
CA CYS A 150 -18.15 -5.19 -22.03
C CYS A 150 -17.63 -5.62 -23.40
N GLN A 151 -16.36 -5.34 -23.68
CA GLN A 151 -15.66 -5.76 -24.90
C GLN A 151 -14.50 -6.67 -24.56
N LYS A 152 -14.17 -7.61 -25.45
CA LYS A 152 -13.02 -8.49 -25.24
C LYS A 152 -11.71 -7.71 -25.21
N ILE A 153 -10.85 -8.08 -24.27
CA ILE A 153 -9.47 -7.61 -24.18
C ILE A 153 -8.67 -8.21 -25.34
N ASN A 154 -7.86 -7.37 -25.98
CA ASN A 154 -6.96 -7.72 -27.06
C ASN A 154 -5.64 -8.27 -26.50
N THR A 155 -5.17 -9.38 -27.07
CA THR A 155 -3.90 -10.00 -26.68
C THR A 155 -2.75 -9.50 -27.56
N GLN A 156 -1.52 -9.83 -27.20
CA GLN A 156 -0.32 -9.46 -27.97
C GLN A 156 -0.46 -9.80 -29.46
N GLY A 157 -0.16 -8.85 -30.34
CA GLY A 157 -0.29 -8.96 -31.79
C GLY A 157 -1.68 -8.63 -32.33
N SER A 158 -2.68 -8.43 -31.47
CA SER A 158 -4.03 -8.06 -31.88
C SER A 158 -4.12 -6.55 -32.18
N PRO A 159 -4.98 -6.13 -33.14
CA PRO A 159 -5.24 -4.72 -33.39
C PRO A 159 -5.80 -4.01 -32.16
N CYS A 160 -5.42 -2.76 -31.97
CA CYS A 160 -5.94 -1.90 -30.89
C CYS A 160 -5.98 -0.45 -31.36
N ASN A 161 -6.80 0.35 -30.69
CA ASN A 161 -6.77 1.80 -30.83
C ASN A 161 -6.12 2.45 -29.60
N TYR A 162 -6.30 1.83 -28.44
CA TYR A 162 -5.84 2.32 -27.15
C TYR A 162 -5.16 1.21 -26.34
N SER A 163 -4.25 1.59 -25.44
CA SER A 163 -3.57 0.61 -24.57
C SER A 163 -4.53 -0.12 -23.63
N ARG A 164 -5.64 0.51 -23.23
CA ARG A 164 -6.69 -0.15 -22.42
C ARG A 164 -7.39 -1.29 -23.15
N ASP A 165 -7.34 -1.28 -24.49
CA ASP A 165 -7.93 -2.36 -25.28
C ASP A 165 -7.07 -3.62 -25.13
N CYS A 166 -5.81 -3.50 -24.69
CA CYS A 166 -4.84 -4.58 -24.59
C CYS A 166 -4.81 -5.21 -23.19
N LEU A 167 -4.43 -6.49 -23.13
CA LEU A 167 -4.20 -7.18 -21.86
C LEU A 167 -3.13 -6.45 -21.03
N GLY A 168 -3.38 -6.29 -19.73
CA GLY A 168 -2.58 -5.44 -18.85
C GLY A 168 -1.06 -5.64 -18.97
N GLY A 169 -0.33 -4.54 -18.92
CA GLY A 169 1.11 -4.47 -19.17
C GLY A 169 1.51 -4.41 -20.65
N LEU A 170 0.58 -4.66 -21.60
CA LEU A 170 0.77 -4.35 -23.01
C LEU A 170 0.39 -2.89 -23.31
N THR A 171 0.97 -2.33 -24.36
CA THR A 171 0.61 -1.01 -24.89
C THR A 171 0.20 -1.10 -26.35
N CYS A 172 -0.68 -0.20 -26.77
CA CYS A 172 -1.08 -0.11 -28.16
C CYS A 172 -0.05 0.69 -28.97
N ASN A 173 0.89 -0.02 -29.62
CA ASN A 173 1.95 0.59 -30.40
C ASN A 173 1.69 0.37 -31.90
N SER A 174 1.59 1.46 -32.65
CA SER A 174 1.30 1.42 -34.09
C SER A 174 0.03 0.63 -34.43
N GLY A 175 -0.99 0.73 -33.57
CA GLY A 175 -2.29 0.07 -33.74
C GLY A 175 -2.30 -1.42 -33.41
N VAL A 176 -1.27 -1.93 -32.72
CA VAL A 176 -1.17 -3.35 -32.32
C VAL A 176 -0.74 -3.46 -30.87
N CYS A 177 -1.37 -4.38 -30.12
CA CYS A 177 -0.99 -4.66 -28.74
C CYS A 177 0.39 -5.31 -28.71
N GLY A 178 1.33 -4.68 -28.02
CA GLY A 178 2.70 -5.16 -27.89
C GLY A 178 3.29 -4.79 -26.53
N ASN A 179 4.50 -5.26 -26.28
CA ASN A 179 5.21 -4.85 -25.08
C ASN A 179 5.50 -3.33 -25.14
N PRO A 180 5.49 -2.64 -23.99
CA PRO A 180 5.87 -1.24 -23.92
C PRO A 180 7.27 -1.06 -24.48
N GLN A 181 7.46 0.01 -25.24
CA GLN A 181 8.79 0.38 -25.69
C GLN A 181 9.58 0.88 -24.48
N LEU A 182 10.66 0.17 -24.14
CA LEU A 182 11.52 0.52 -23.02
C LEU A 182 12.50 1.63 -23.43
N ILE A 183 12.70 2.59 -22.53
CA ILE A 183 13.54 3.75 -22.73
C ILE A 183 14.95 3.45 -22.20
N GLU A 184 15.94 3.70 -23.05
CA GLU A 184 17.36 3.48 -22.76
C GLU A 184 17.94 4.54 -21.79
N LEU A 185 19.13 4.28 -21.27
CA LEU A 185 19.86 5.18 -20.37
C LEU A 185 19.99 6.59 -20.98
N GLY A 186 19.66 7.63 -20.19
CA GLY A 186 19.66 9.03 -20.61
C GLY A 186 18.46 9.44 -21.45
N GLY A 187 17.59 8.50 -21.83
CA GLY A 187 16.33 8.80 -22.52
C GLY A 187 15.34 9.52 -21.62
N SER A 188 14.53 10.40 -22.19
CA SER A 188 13.48 11.10 -21.45
C SER A 188 12.37 10.13 -21.06
N CYS A 189 12.15 9.97 -19.76
CA CYS A 189 11.01 9.24 -19.19
C CYS A 189 9.90 10.18 -18.68
N LEU A 190 9.97 11.48 -19.03
CA LEU A 190 8.78 12.32 -19.09
C LEU A 190 7.80 11.62 -20.02
N GLY A 191 6.85 10.90 -19.42
CA GLY A 191 5.72 10.38 -20.17
C GLY A 191 5.07 11.55 -20.88
N THR A 192 4.89 11.44 -22.19
CA THR A 192 3.78 12.15 -22.80
C THR A 192 2.54 11.60 -22.12
N TYR A 193 1.99 12.39 -21.19
CA TYR A 193 0.62 12.24 -20.70
C TYR A 193 -0.26 12.39 -21.94
N ASN A 194 -0.42 11.30 -22.70
CA ASN A 194 -1.42 11.20 -23.74
C ASN A 194 -2.74 10.97 -23.01
N CYS A 195 -3.23 12.05 -22.41
CA CYS A 195 -4.61 12.14 -22.01
C CYS A 195 -5.40 12.12 -23.30
N ASP A 196 -6.20 11.08 -23.51
CA ASP A 196 -7.14 11.07 -24.60
C ASP A 196 -8.12 12.22 -24.31
N ASN A 197 -8.26 13.18 -25.22
CA ASN A 197 -9.00 14.44 -24.97
C ASN A 197 -10.50 14.24 -24.61
N ASN A 198 -10.98 12.99 -24.57
CA ASN A 198 -12.34 12.62 -24.26
C ASN A 198 -12.51 11.81 -22.97
N ASN A 199 -11.45 11.41 -22.25
CA ASN A 199 -11.56 10.70 -20.98
C ASN A 199 -10.45 11.14 -20.02
N ASP A 200 -10.78 11.39 -18.75
CA ASP A 200 -9.88 11.88 -17.68
C ASP A 200 -8.73 10.91 -17.29
N TYR A 201 -8.49 9.87 -18.08
CA TYR A 201 -7.48 8.86 -17.81
C TYR A 201 -6.26 9.06 -18.71
N CYS A 202 -5.16 9.46 -18.10
CA CYS A 202 -3.88 9.63 -18.78
C CYS A 202 -2.96 8.46 -18.44
N TYR A 203 -2.35 7.86 -19.46
CA TYR A 203 -1.44 6.72 -19.31
C TYR A 203 0.02 7.15 -19.51
N TYR A 204 0.92 6.61 -18.70
CA TYR A 204 2.36 6.85 -18.81
C TYR A 204 2.96 6.06 -19.99
N ASN A 205 3.23 6.75 -21.10
CA ASN A 205 3.94 6.18 -22.25
C ASN A 205 5.45 6.32 -22.07
N GLY A 206 6.04 5.50 -21.20
CA GLY A 206 7.50 5.45 -21.10
C GLY A 206 7.98 4.80 -19.81
N PHE A 207 8.37 3.54 -19.91
CA PHE A 207 9.11 2.86 -18.84
C PHE A 207 10.58 2.82 -19.22
N CYS A 208 11.45 3.24 -18.30
CA CYS A 208 12.87 2.97 -18.45
C CYS A 208 13.12 1.45 -18.53
N ASP A 209 14.18 1.04 -19.22
CA ASP A 209 14.54 -0.38 -19.30
C ASP A 209 15.03 -0.90 -17.93
N TYR A 210 14.07 -1.28 -17.11
CA TYR A 210 14.28 -1.85 -15.78
C TYR A 210 15.05 -3.18 -15.84
N ASN A 211 15.09 -3.88 -16.99
CA ASN A 211 15.93 -5.07 -17.14
C ASN A 211 17.42 -4.72 -17.13
N LYS A 212 17.76 -3.46 -17.42
CA LYS A 212 19.10 -2.89 -17.28
C LYS A 212 19.30 -2.14 -15.96
N GLY A 213 18.37 -2.28 -15.00
CA GLY A 213 18.44 -1.56 -13.72
C GLY A 213 18.13 -0.07 -13.82
N LEU A 214 17.45 0.36 -14.89
CA LEU A 214 17.10 1.76 -15.10
C LEU A 214 15.77 2.13 -14.44
N TYR A 215 15.70 3.34 -13.91
CA TYR A 215 14.47 3.92 -13.37
C TYR A 215 14.35 5.39 -13.78
N CYS A 216 13.13 5.92 -13.72
CA CYS A 216 12.85 7.30 -14.06
C CYS A 216 13.12 8.21 -12.86
N SER A 217 14.08 9.13 -13.00
CA SER A 217 14.36 10.18 -12.01
C SER A 217 14.64 11.47 -12.75
N ASP A 218 14.14 12.59 -12.24
CA ASP A 218 14.33 13.91 -12.86
C ASP A 218 13.99 13.90 -14.36
N ASN A 219 12.97 13.11 -14.72
CA ASN A 219 12.47 12.91 -16.08
C ASN A 219 13.43 12.24 -17.07
N ILE A 220 14.51 11.62 -16.59
CA ILE A 220 15.45 10.85 -17.39
C ILE A 220 15.61 9.43 -16.84
N CYS A 221 15.84 8.48 -17.74
CA CYS A 221 16.20 7.13 -17.35
C CYS A 221 17.64 7.09 -16.88
N GLN A 222 17.85 6.65 -15.65
CA GLN A 222 19.17 6.53 -15.05
C GLN A 222 19.32 5.21 -14.29
N GLU A 223 20.56 4.76 -14.10
CA GLU A 223 20.85 3.57 -13.30
C GLU A 223 20.52 3.83 -11.84
N PHE A 224 19.87 2.86 -11.20
CA PHE A 224 19.70 2.90 -9.76
C PHE A 224 21.03 2.62 -9.06
N VAL A 225 21.52 3.61 -8.32
CA VAL A 225 22.65 3.44 -7.41
C VAL A 225 22.08 3.24 -6.02
N GLN A 226 22.30 2.05 -5.46
CA GLN A 226 21.92 1.76 -4.08
C GLN A 226 22.60 2.80 -3.17
N PRO A 227 21.83 3.63 -2.45
CA PRO A 227 22.44 4.61 -1.59
C PRO A 227 23.15 3.90 -0.46
N SER A 228 24.38 4.33 -0.18
CA SER A 228 25.13 3.83 0.98
C SER A 228 24.35 4.17 2.26
N PRO A 229 24.38 3.33 3.30
CA PRO A 229 23.93 3.74 4.63
C PRO A 229 24.59 5.06 4.99
N LYS A 230 23.75 6.06 5.26
CA LYS A 230 24.19 7.39 5.61
C LYS A 230 23.49 7.73 6.91
N SER A 231 24.27 8.22 7.86
CA SER A 231 23.72 8.68 9.12
C SER A 231 22.76 9.84 8.86
N CYS A 232 21.59 9.76 9.48
CA CYS A 232 20.54 10.78 9.47
C CYS A 232 20.29 11.23 10.89
N SER A 233 19.85 12.47 11.07
CA SER A 233 19.40 12.91 12.38
C SER A 233 18.04 12.25 12.69
N PRO A 234 17.74 11.95 13.97
CA PRO A 234 16.39 11.55 14.36
C PRO A 234 15.32 12.60 14.04
N ASN A 235 15.76 13.82 13.70
CA ASN A 235 14.89 14.93 13.34
C ASN A 235 14.76 15.12 11.82
N ALA A 236 15.42 14.26 11.04
CA ALA A 236 15.50 14.35 9.60
C ALA A 236 14.10 14.46 9.01
N THR A 237 13.77 15.64 8.50
CA THR A 237 12.76 15.76 7.46
C THR A 237 13.23 14.94 6.25
N VAL A 238 12.31 14.57 5.37
CA VAL A 238 12.49 13.76 4.14
C VAL A 238 13.72 14.16 3.27
N SER A 239 14.37 15.28 3.56
CA SER A 239 15.56 15.82 2.90
C SER A 239 16.92 15.21 3.29
N GLU A 240 17.10 14.53 4.43
CA GLU A 240 18.43 14.00 4.81
C GLU A 240 18.74 12.61 4.21
N CYS A 241 17.71 11.81 3.98
CA CYS A 241 17.78 10.58 3.22
C CYS A 241 17.43 10.83 1.75
N SER A 242 17.90 9.99 0.82
CA SER A 242 17.52 10.13 -0.58
C SER A 242 16.04 9.84 -0.79
N ALA A 243 15.50 10.18 -1.97
CA ALA A 243 14.21 9.66 -2.39
C ALA A 243 14.20 8.12 -2.21
N TYR A 244 13.11 7.58 -1.67
CA TYR A 244 12.92 6.14 -1.35
C TYR A 244 13.71 5.61 -0.14
N GLN A 245 14.25 6.49 0.69
CA GLN A 245 14.84 6.10 1.96
C GLN A 245 14.07 6.70 3.14
N THR A 246 14.12 6.00 4.27
CA THR A 246 13.60 6.43 5.56
C THR A 246 14.71 6.33 6.60
N CYS A 247 14.81 7.34 7.46
CA CYS A 247 15.71 7.33 8.59
C CYS A 247 15.20 6.34 9.65
N SER A 248 16.03 5.38 10.03
CA SER A 248 15.71 4.48 11.13
C SER A 248 15.88 5.18 12.48
N CYS A 249 14.88 5.01 13.35
CA CYS A 249 14.88 5.59 14.68
C CYS A 249 15.72 4.81 15.71
N SER A 250 16.15 3.59 15.40
CA SER A 250 16.93 2.75 16.32
C SER A 250 18.43 2.99 16.22
N ASP A 251 18.94 3.23 15.01
CA ASP A 251 20.37 3.34 14.70
C ASP A 251 20.73 4.61 13.92
N HIS A 252 19.75 5.45 13.59
CA HIS A 252 19.97 6.74 12.91
C HIS A 252 20.63 6.62 11.54
N GLU A 253 20.33 5.55 10.81
CA GLU A 253 20.82 5.31 9.45
C GLU A 253 19.66 5.37 8.44
N CYS A 254 19.93 5.91 7.25
CA CYS A 254 18.98 5.89 6.13
C CYS A 254 18.91 4.49 5.54
N TYR A 255 17.75 3.84 5.69
CA TYR A 255 17.44 2.59 5.02
C TYR A 255 16.49 2.82 3.89
N GLN A 256 16.54 1.93 2.91
CA GLN A 256 15.54 1.91 1.87
C GLN A 256 14.16 1.59 2.46
N SER A 257 13.16 2.41 2.12
CA SER A 257 11.80 2.33 2.68
C SER A 257 10.84 1.47 1.84
N GLY A 258 11.36 0.72 0.86
CA GLY A 258 10.56 -0.10 -0.06
C GLY A 258 11.46 -0.87 -1.05
N ILE A 259 10.86 -1.45 -2.10
CA ILE A 259 11.63 -2.15 -3.14
C ILE A 259 12.58 -1.19 -3.85
N TYR A 260 13.68 -1.74 -4.38
CA TYR A 260 14.48 -1.06 -5.39
C TYR A 260 13.56 -0.66 -6.57
N PRO A 261 13.65 0.60 -7.03
CA PRO A 261 12.84 1.10 -8.14
C PRO A 261 12.85 0.16 -9.36
N PRO A 262 13.98 -0.39 -9.81
CA PRO A 262 14.00 -1.29 -10.95
C PRO A 262 13.15 -2.56 -10.72
N GLU A 263 13.23 -3.17 -9.55
CA GLU A 263 12.41 -4.33 -9.20
C GLU A 263 10.92 -3.98 -9.12
N SER A 264 10.53 -2.89 -8.44
CA SER A 264 9.12 -2.47 -8.41
C SER A 264 8.57 -2.19 -9.81
N LEU A 265 9.34 -1.51 -10.66
CA LEU A 265 8.98 -1.23 -12.04
C LEU A 265 8.91 -2.50 -12.88
N LYS A 266 9.85 -3.44 -12.68
CA LYS A 266 9.82 -4.75 -13.33
C LYS A 266 8.55 -5.50 -12.98
N MET A 267 8.08 -5.41 -11.74
CA MET A 267 6.87 -6.08 -11.28
C MET A 267 5.62 -5.46 -11.89
N ILE A 268 5.53 -4.12 -11.86
CA ILE A 268 4.46 -3.35 -12.52
C ILE A 268 4.42 -3.65 -14.02
N ALA A 269 5.58 -3.74 -14.67
CA ALA A 269 5.68 -3.99 -16.10
C ALA A 269 5.62 -5.49 -16.47
N SER A 270 5.72 -6.40 -15.51
CA SER A 270 5.89 -7.83 -15.82
C SER A 270 4.68 -8.45 -16.50
N SER A 271 3.49 -7.84 -16.38
CA SER A 271 2.20 -8.39 -16.84
C SER A 271 1.90 -9.81 -16.34
N GLN A 272 2.71 -10.36 -15.40
CA GLN A 272 2.65 -11.78 -15.05
C GLN A 272 1.38 -12.10 -14.29
N LEU A 273 0.94 -11.19 -13.41
CA LEU A 273 -0.32 -11.33 -12.70
C LEU A 273 -1.50 -11.27 -13.67
N GLU A 274 -1.51 -10.30 -14.59
CA GLU A 274 -2.57 -10.11 -15.58
C GLU A 274 -2.66 -11.28 -16.55
N LYS A 275 -1.50 -11.80 -16.99
CA LYS A 275 -1.44 -13.00 -17.80
C LYS A 275 -1.93 -14.23 -17.04
N CYS A 276 -1.49 -14.41 -15.80
CA CYS A 276 -1.97 -15.51 -14.97
C CYS A 276 -3.49 -15.43 -14.75
N ALA A 277 -4.00 -14.24 -14.46
CA ALA A 277 -5.41 -13.96 -14.29
C ALA A 277 -6.19 -14.37 -15.55
N TYR A 278 -5.74 -13.90 -16.72
CA TYR A 278 -6.34 -14.24 -18.00
C TYR A 278 -6.33 -15.75 -18.30
N ASP A 279 -5.17 -16.40 -18.14
CA ASP A 279 -5.00 -17.84 -18.42
C ASP A 279 -5.86 -18.71 -17.48
N ASN A 280 -6.08 -18.27 -16.24
CA ASN A 280 -6.90 -18.97 -15.24
C ASN A 280 -8.33 -18.45 -15.12
N LYS A 281 -8.74 -17.54 -16.01
CA LYS A 281 -10.10 -16.99 -16.04
C LYS A 281 -10.52 -16.23 -14.78
N CYS A 282 -9.56 -15.56 -14.14
CA CYS A 282 -9.78 -14.80 -12.92
C CYS A 282 -9.88 -13.30 -13.23
N SER A 283 -10.84 -12.61 -12.62
CA SER A 283 -10.89 -11.14 -12.64
C SER A 283 -9.81 -10.53 -11.76
N LEU A 284 -9.20 -9.42 -12.22
CA LEU A 284 -8.22 -8.62 -11.45
C LEU A 284 -8.88 -7.69 -10.42
N ASN A 285 -10.15 -7.35 -10.61
CA ASN A 285 -10.87 -6.42 -9.75
C ASN A 285 -11.63 -7.18 -8.66
N VAL A 286 -10.90 -8.02 -7.92
CA VAL A 286 -11.41 -8.75 -6.76
C VAL A 286 -10.50 -8.47 -5.58
N ASN A 287 -10.96 -8.82 -4.37
CA ASN A 287 -10.12 -8.86 -3.20
C ASN A 287 -9.04 -9.95 -3.33
N LEU A 288 -7.86 -9.52 -3.78
CA LEU A 288 -6.64 -10.33 -4.01
C LEU A 288 -6.10 -11.02 -2.75
N TYR A 289 -6.54 -10.57 -1.57
CA TYR A 289 -6.10 -11.07 -0.27
C TYR A 289 -7.01 -12.19 0.26
N SER A 290 -8.18 -12.41 -0.35
CA SER A 290 -9.04 -13.53 0.03
C SER A 290 -8.45 -14.83 -0.50
N SER A 291 -8.17 -15.79 0.39
CA SER A 291 -7.73 -17.13 0.00
C SER A 291 -8.79 -17.86 -0.85
N GLU A 292 -10.03 -17.37 -0.82
CA GLU A 292 -11.13 -17.89 -1.61
C GLU A 292 -11.22 -17.31 -3.02
N SER A 293 -10.50 -16.23 -3.32
CA SER A 293 -10.51 -15.62 -4.65
C SER A 293 -9.89 -16.54 -5.71
N CYS A 294 -10.35 -16.42 -6.96
CA CYS A 294 -9.74 -17.13 -8.09
C CYS A 294 -8.25 -16.83 -8.19
N LEU A 295 -7.86 -15.56 -8.04
CA LEU A 295 -6.46 -15.15 -8.16
C LEU A 295 -5.58 -15.72 -7.05
N SER A 296 -6.03 -15.71 -5.80
CA SER A 296 -5.23 -16.29 -4.71
C SER A 296 -5.13 -17.82 -4.82
N LYS A 297 -6.04 -18.48 -5.53
CA LYS A 297 -5.98 -19.92 -5.81
C LYS A 297 -5.04 -20.27 -6.96
N HIS A 298 -4.99 -19.42 -7.99
CA HIS A 298 -4.31 -19.75 -9.25
C HIS A 298 -3.05 -18.92 -9.55
N CYS A 299 -2.99 -17.70 -9.02
CA CYS A 299 -1.96 -16.68 -9.28
C CYS A 299 -1.28 -16.19 -8.00
N ARG A 300 -1.32 -17.02 -6.95
CA ARG A 300 -0.75 -16.68 -5.63
C ARG A 300 0.71 -16.28 -5.71
N LYS A 301 1.49 -16.98 -6.53
CA LYS A 301 2.93 -16.73 -6.66
C LYS A 301 3.19 -15.33 -7.21
N GLU A 302 2.44 -14.94 -8.24
CA GLU A 302 2.55 -13.64 -8.90
C GLU A 302 2.05 -12.52 -7.97
N ILE A 303 0.94 -12.75 -7.26
CA ILE A 303 0.44 -11.89 -6.17
C ILE A 303 1.53 -11.71 -5.10
N CYS A 304 1.99 -12.81 -4.52
CA CYS A 304 3.00 -12.81 -3.48
C CYS A 304 4.26 -12.14 -3.95
N GLN A 305 4.76 -12.39 -5.17
CA GLN A 305 5.93 -11.71 -5.67
C GLN A 305 5.75 -10.20 -5.59
N ARG A 306 4.61 -9.66 -6.07
CA ARG A 306 4.22 -8.24 -5.95
C ARG A 306 4.38 -7.71 -4.52
N TYR A 307 3.87 -8.43 -3.52
CA TYR A 307 3.87 -7.99 -2.12
C TYR A 307 5.16 -8.30 -1.33
N VAL A 308 5.80 -9.44 -1.58
CA VAL A 308 7.08 -9.86 -1.00
C VAL A 308 8.16 -8.87 -1.39
N GLY A 309 8.10 -8.36 -2.62
CA GLY A 309 8.89 -7.23 -3.04
C GLY A 309 8.64 -6.03 -2.14
N ASP A 310 7.39 -5.53 -2.13
CA ASP A 310 7.03 -4.23 -1.53
C ASP A 310 7.32 -4.17 -0.03
N TYR A 311 7.21 -5.30 0.68
CA TYR A 311 7.13 -5.34 2.14
C TYR A 311 7.97 -6.43 2.80
N LYS A 312 8.91 -7.07 2.08
CA LYS A 312 9.75 -8.19 2.61
C LYS A 312 8.98 -9.32 3.31
N VAL A 313 7.71 -9.45 3.00
CA VAL A 313 6.82 -10.47 3.56
C VAL A 313 7.33 -11.84 3.12
N LYS A 314 7.25 -12.85 3.98
CA LYS A 314 7.57 -14.22 3.56
C LYS A 314 6.41 -14.78 2.75
N GLU A 315 6.73 -15.47 1.66
CA GLU A 315 5.73 -16.14 0.80
C GLU A 315 4.86 -17.15 1.59
N GLU A 316 5.42 -17.67 2.68
CA GLU A 316 4.79 -18.54 3.68
C GLU A 316 3.58 -17.88 4.37
N ASP A 317 3.62 -16.57 4.59
CA ASP A 317 2.67 -15.81 5.43
C ASP A 317 1.44 -15.30 4.64
N ASP A 318 0.95 -16.12 3.70
CA ASP A 318 -0.25 -15.84 2.90
C ASP A 318 -0.18 -14.51 2.14
N CYS A 319 0.99 -14.25 1.53
CA CYS A 319 1.32 -12.98 0.87
C CYS A 319 1.10 -11.75 1.78
N GLY A 320 1.23 -11.93 3.10
CA GLY A 320 1.16 -10.90 4.12
C GLY A 320 -0.25 -10.53 4.54
N LYS A 321 -1.24 -11.39 4.33
CA LYS A 321 -2.61 -11.19 4.82
C LYS A 321 -2.65 -10.81 6.32
N GLU A 322 -1.74 -11.36 7.12
CA GLU A 322 -1.56 -10.96 8.53
C GLU A 322 -0.41 -9.97 8.78
N GLU A 323 0.59 -9.87 7.89
CA GLU A 323 1.82 -9.07 8.11
C GLU A 323 1.90 -7.72 7.35
N LEU A 324 1.08 -7.47 6.31
CA LEU A 324 1.26 -6.37 5.34
C LEU A 324 1.25 -4.95 5.93
N ARG A 325 1.00 -4.79 7.23
CA ARG A 325 1.05 -3.49 7.90
C ARG A 325 2.35 -3.21 8.65
N ALA A 326 3.23 -4.19 8.83
CA ALA A 326 4.44 -4.00 9.64
C ALA A 326 5.50 -3.09 9.00
N ASP A 327 5.58 -3.05 7.66
CA ASP A 327 6.72 -2.41 7.00
C ASP A 327 6.41 -1.06 6.33
N LEU A 328 5.15 -0.61 6.33
CA LEU A 328 4.79 0.70 5.80
C LEU A 328 4.68 1.75 6.90
N LEU A 329 5.81 2.44 7.10
CA LEU A 329 5.91 3.80 7.65
C LEU A 329 5.76 4.00 9.16
N PHE A 330 5.40 3.01 9.97
CA PHE A 330 4.96 3.33 11.33
C PHE A 330 5.34 2.31 12.41
N CYS A 331 6.44 2.61 13.10
CA CYS A 331 6.67 2.11 14.45
C CYS A 331 6.69 0.59 14.60
N SER A 332 7.74 -0.02 14.03
CA SER A 332 8.12 -1.39 14.35
C SER A 332 8.16 -1.57 15.87
N SER A 333 7.51 -2.61 16.39
CA SER A 333 7.51 -2.93 17.82
C SER A 333 8.92 -3.12 18.45
N ASN A 334 9.97 -3.19 17.61
CA ASN A 334 11.38 -3.17 18.02
C ASN A 334 12.02 -1.77 18.09
N SER A 335 11.43 -0.72 17.47
CA SER A 335 11.86 0.67 17.63
C SER A 335 11.36 1.22 18.96
N SER A 336 11.89 0.65 20.04
CA SER A 336 11.58 1.16 21.36
C SER A 336 12.27 2.49 21.57
N SER A 337 11.52 3.50 22.01
CA SER A 337 12.03 4.69 22.71
C SER A 337 12.61 4.29 24.08
N LYS A 338 13.50 3.29 24.11
CA LYS A 338 14.28 2.94 25.28
C LYS A 338 15.53 3.80 25.24
N ILE A 339 15.66 4.69 26.23
CA ILE A 339 16.91 5.08 26.92
C ILE A 339 17.08 6.60 27.13
N SER A 340 16.49 7.50 26.33
CA SER A 340 16.78 8.94 26.56
C SER A 340 16.13 9.50 27.84
N GLN A 341 14.87 9.15 28.17
CA GLN A 341 14.19 9.73 29.34
C GLN A 341 14.77 9.26 30.68
N SER A 342 15.19 7.99 30.79
CA SER A 342 15.77 7.42 32.03
C SER A 342 17.10 8.10 32.40
N LEU A 343 18.00 8.28 31.43
CA LEU A 343 19.28 8.95 31.65
C LEU A 343 19.10 10.45 31.95
N THR A 344 18.08 11.08 31.36
CA THR A 344 17.76 12.49 31.59
C THR A 344 17.26 12.73 33.02
N TYR A 345 16.33 11.91 33.51
CA TYR A 345 15.91 11.96 34.92
C TYR A 345 17.05 11.65 35.87
N LEU A 346 17.88 10.65 35.55
CA LEU A 346 19.04 10.32 36.37
C LEU A 346 20.02 11.49 36.44
N LEU A 347 20.31 12.17 35.33
CA LEU A 347 21.20 13.34 35.29
C LEU A 347 20.59 14.56 36.01
N ILE A 348 19.29 14.80 35.87
CA ILE A 348 18.59 15.87 36.62
C ILE A 348 18.65 15.57 38.12
N VAL A 349 18.37 14.34 38.54
CA VAL A 349 18.44 13.93 39.95
C VAL A 349 19.87 14.02 40.47
N LEU A 350 20.86 13.50 39.74
CA LEU A 350 22.28 13.59 40.12
C LEU A 350 22.75 15.05 40.21
N PHE A 351 22.26 15.91 39.33
CA PHE A 351 22.60 17.34 39.35
C PHE A 351 21.95 18.07 40.53
N ILE A 352 20.68 17.80 40.86
CA ILE A 352 20.03 18.34 42.06
C ILE A 352 20.78 17.87 43.32
N VAL A 353 21.15 16.60 43.39
CA VAL A 353 21.95 16.05 44.48
C VAL A 353 23.31 16.76 44.57
N PHE A 354 23.97 17.00 43.44
CA PHE A 354 25.25 17.72 43.41
C PHE A 354 25.13 19.16 43.92
N GLN A 355 24.08 19.90 43.51
CA GLN A 355 23.82 21.28 43.99
C GLN A 355 23.40 21.37 45.46
N ILE A 356 22.89 20.29 46.05
CA ILE A 356 22.58 20.23 47.48
C ILE A 356 23.84 19.96 48.31
N ILE A 357 24.77 19.16 47.76
CA ILE A 357 25.99 18.73 48.46
C ILE A 357 27.11 19.79 48.37
N PHE A 358 27.23 20.50 47.24
CA PHE A 358 28.28 21.48 46.97
C PHE A 358 27.68 22.85 46.65
#